data_AF-B7IJ90-F1
#
_entry.id   AF-B7IJ90-F1
#
_cell.length_a   1.000
_cell.length_b   1.000
_cell.length_c   1.000
_cell.angle_alpha   90.00
_cell.angle_beta   90.00
_cell.angle_gamma   90.00
#
_symmetry.space_group_name_H-M   'P 1'
#
loop_
_entity.id
_entity.type
_entity.pdbx_description
1 polymer ?
#
loop_
_entity_poly.entity_id
_entity_poly.type
_entity_poly.pdbx_seq_one_letter_code
_entity_poly.pdbx_strand_id
1 'polypeptide(L)' 'MIYGRKQQQADNKLCDYVSCPYPHGNLSKEYNVFFNHNQIIHLLFKGFETEDELELRSKLSEF' A
#
# COMPACT_ATOMS: atom_id res chain seq x y z
N MET A 1 4.97 -5.37 -3.50
CA MET A 1 5.32 -5.08 -2.08
C MET A 1 4.85 -3.68 -1.76
N ILE A 2 3.96 -3.53 -0.78
CA ILE A 2 3.48 -2.23 -0.33
C ILE A 2 4.59 -1.55 0.48
N TYR A 3 4.93 -0.30 0.15
CA TYR A 3 5.93 0.47 0.89
C TYR A 3 5.43 1.85 1.33
N GLY A 4 4.27 2.29 0.84
CA GLY A 4 3.61 3.51 1.31
C GLY A 4 2.12 3.28 1.50
N ARG A 5 1.56 3.99 2.48
CA ARG A 5 0.14 3.98 2.85
C ARG A 5 -0.44 5.39 2.67
N LYS A 6 -1.73 5.50 2.38
CA LYS A 6 -2.48 6.76 2.23
C LYS A 6 -1.75 7.78 1.34
N GLN A 7 -1.55 7.42 0.08
CA GLN A 7 -0.80 8.24 -0.87
C GLN A 7 -1.74 9.09 -1.73
N GLN A 8 -1.31 10.32 -2.00
CA GLN A 8 -1.98 11.22 -2.94
C GLN A 8 -1.15 11.26 -4.22
N GLN A 9 -1.80 10.92 -5.33
CA GLN A 9 -1.20 11.05 -6.66
C GLN A 9 -1.23 12.53 -7.12
N ALA A 10 -0.44 12.84 -8.15
CA ALA A 10 -0.33 14.21 -8.66
C ALA A 10 -1.66 14.78 -9.19
N ASP A 11 -2.61 13.91 -9.53
CA ASP A 11 -3.97 14.23 -9.96
C ASP A 11 -4.96 14.42 -8.77
N ASN A 12 -4.47 14.51 -7.54
CA ASN A 12 -5.24 14.56 -6.29
C ASN A 12 -6.05 13.29 -5.99
N LYS A 13 -5.79 12.17 -6.66
CA LYS A 13 -6.42 10.91 -6.31
C LYS A 13 -5.75 10.30 -5.08
N LEU A 14 -6.55 10.08 -4.03
CA LEU A 14 -6.14 9.32 -2.85
C LEU A 14 -6.20 7.82 -3.13
N CYS A 15 -5.16 7.11 -2.72
CA CYS A 15 -5.08 5.66 -2.75
C CYS A 15 -4.58 5.15 -1.41
N ASP A 16 -5.08 3.99 -0.99
CA ASP A 16 -4.68 3.42 0.31
C ASP A 16 -3.24 2.96 0.30
N TYR A 17 -2.75 2.47 -0.85
CA TYR A 17 -1.43 1.87 -0.97
C TYR A 17 -0.69 2.33 -2.22
N VAL A 18 0.64 2.39 -2.08
CA VAL A 18 1.59 2.35 -3.20
C VAL A 18 2.52 1.16 -3.01
N SER A 19 2.78 0.47 -4.12
CA SER A 19 3.63 -0.71 -4.13
C SER A 19 4.61 -0.74 -5.28
N CYS A 20 5.64 -1.57 -5.13
CA CYS A 20 6.63 -1.86 -6.16
C CYS A 20 6.82 -3.39 -6.36
N PRO A 21 7.46 -3.83 -7.45
CA PRO A 21 7.74 -5.24 -7.70
C PRO A 21 8.66 -5.84 -6.62
N TYR A 22 8.32 -7.02 -6.13
CA TYR A 22 9.19 -7.82 -5.26
C TYR A 22 9.91 -8.89 -6.10
N PRO A 23 11.20 -9.19 -5.89
CA PRO A 23 12.11 -8.66 -4.86
C PRO A 23 12.87 -7.39 -5.24
N HIS A 24 12.69 -6.89 -6.47
CA HIS A 24 13.47 -5.80 -7.04
C HIS A 24 13.39 -4.47 -6.27
N GLY A 25 12.27 -4.18 -5.61
CA GLY A 25 12.07 -2.97 -4.84
C GLY A 25 11.65 -1.77 -5.70
N ASN A 26 11.92 -0.56 -5.19
CA ASN A 26 11.53 0.70 -5.85
C ASN A 26 12.60 1.11 -6.88
N LEU A 27 12.32 0.84 -8.16
CA LEU A 27 13.22 1.13 -9.28
C LEU A 27 13.00 2.53 -9.87
N SER A 28 11.76 2.82 -10.25
CA SER A 28 11.34 4.11 -10.79
C SER A 28 9.85 4.29 -10.57
N LYS A 29 9.36 5.52 -10.78
CA LYS A 29 7.94 5.86 -10.64
C LYS A 29 7.03 5.06 -11.58
N GLU A 30 7.56 4.57 -12.70
CA GLU A 30 6.81 3.80 -13.71
C GLU A 30 6.37 2.42 -13.20
N TYR A 31 7.10 1.87 -12.22
CA TYR A 31 6.80 0.57 -11.62
C TYR A 31 5.94 0.67 -10.36
N ASN A 32 5.51 1.88 -9.99
CA ASN A 32 4.67 2.08 -8.83
C ASN A 32 3.22 1.76 -9.15
N VAL A 33 2.63 0.88 -8.36
CA VAL A 33 1.23 0.50 -8.49
C VAL A 33 0.46 1.06 -7.30
N PHE A 34 -0.55 1.88 -7.59
CA PHE A 34 -1.46 2.47 -6.63
C PHE A 34 -2.78 1.71 -6.61
N PHE A 35 -3.28 1.36 -5.42
CA PHE A 35 -4.51 0.60 -5.26
C PHE A 35 -5.12 0.80 -3.86
N ASN A 36 -6.38 0.42 -3.72
CA ASN A 36 -7.15 0.52 -2.48
C ASN A 36 -7.21 -0.83 -1.74
N HIS A 37 -7.56 -0.79 -0.45
CA HIS A 37 -7.61 -1.98 0.41
C HIS A 37 -8.55 -3.06 -0.11
N ASN A 38 -9.70 -2.66 -0.64
CA ASN A 38 -10.68 -3.57 -1.23
C ASN A 38 -10.21 -4.31 -2.50
N GLN A 39 -9.08 -3.91 -3.09
CA GLN A 39 -8.48 -4.56 -4.27
C GLN A 39 -7.48 -5.66 -3.89
N ILE A 40 -7.20 -5.86 -2.59
CA ILE A 40 -6.31 -6.92 -2.12
C ILE A 40 -7.08 -8.24 -2.03
N ILE A 41 -6.74 -9.18 -2.92
CA ILE A 41 -7.36 -10.52 -2.94
C ILE A 41 -6.64 -11.47 -1.98
N HIS A 42 -5.30 -11.45 -2.01
CA HIS A 42 -4.47 -12.34 -1.21
C HIS A 42 -3.30 -11.58 -0.60
N LEU A 43 -3.06 -11.83 0.68
CA LEU A 43 -1.94 -11.29 1.43
C LEU A 43 -0.96 -12.43 1.75
N LEU A 44 0.12 -12.49 0.98
CA LEU A 44 1.09 -13.59 1.06
C LEU A 44 2.11 -13.42 2.19
N PHE A 45 2.42 -12.17 2.56
CA PHE A 45 3.39 -11.85 3.60
C PHE A 45 3.11 -10.48 4.22
N LYS A 46 3.15 -10.40 5.55
CA LYS A 46 2.86 -9.16 6.32
C LYS A 46 4.11 -8.45 6.84
N GLY A 47 5.21 -9.17 7.06
CA GLY A 47 6.39 -8.61 7.70
C GLY A 47 6.17 -8.40 9.20
N PHE A 48 6.78 -7.34 9.73
CA PHE A 48 6.67 -6.96 11.13
C PHE A 48 5.44 -6.08 11.38
N GLU A 49 4.67 -6.40 12.41
CA GLU A 49 3.42 -5.71 12.75
C GLU A 49 3.51 -5.14 14.18
N THR A 50 3.17 -3.86 14.33
CA THR A 50 3.02 -3.18 15.63
C THR A 50 1.55 -2.81 15.85
N GLU A 51 1.17 -2.49 17.09
CA GLU A 51 -0.20 -2.03 17.39
C GLU A 51 -0.61 -0.82 16.54
N ASP A 52 0.29 0.14 16.34
CA ASP A 52 0.06 1.30 15.46
C ASP A 52 -0.17 0.89 13.99
N GLU A 53 0.54 -0.14 13.49
CA GLU A 53 0.36 -0.63 12.12
C GLU A 53 -1.00 -1.30 11.95
N LEU A 54 -1.42 -2.09 12.94
CA LEU A 54 -2.72 -2.74 12.97
C LEU A 54 -3.84 -1.71 12.98
N GLU A 55 -3.73 -0.67 13.81
CA GLU A 55 -4.71 0.41 13.89
C GLU A 55 -4.81 1.18 12.56
N LEU A 56 -3.66 1.55 11.98
CA LEU A 56 -3.62 2.23 10.69
C LEU A 56 -4.27 1.39 9.59
N ARG A 57 -3.98 0.08 9.56
CA ARG A 57 -4.54 -0.83 8.56
C ARG A 57 -6.04 -1.01 8.72
N SER A 58 -6.55 -1.08 9.95
CA SER A 58 -8.00 -1.10 10.22
C SER A 58 -8.67 0.14 9.64
N LYS A 59 -8.13 1.33 9.94
CA LYS A 59 -8.66 2.61 9.44
C LYS A 59 -8.66 2.68 7.90
N LEU A 60 -7.66 2.13 7.23
CA LEU A 60 -7.59 2.09 5.76
C LEU A 60 -8.64 1.18 5.11
N SER A 61 -9.17 0.19 5.85
CA SER A 61 -10.24 -0.69 5.34
C SER A 61 -11.64 -0.07 5.42
N GLU A 62 -11.78 1.05 6.12
CA GLU A 62 -13.06 1.72 6.39
C GLU A 62 -13.38 2.86 5.40
N PHE A 63 -12.47 3.16 4.46
CA PHE A 63 -12.64 4.16 3.38
C PHE A 63 -13.08 3.51 2.07
#